data_AF-A0A2A8UP51-F1
#
_entry.id   AF-A0A2A8UP51-F1
#
_cell.length_a   1.000
_cell.length_b   1.000
_cell.length_c   1.000
_cell.angle_alpha   90.00
_cell.angle_beta   90.00
_cell.angle_gamma   90.00
#
_symmetry.space_group_name_H-M   'P 1'
#
loop_
_entity.id
_entity.type
_entity.pdbx_description
1 polymer ?
#
loop_
_entity_poly.entity_id
_entity_poly.type
_entity_poly.pdbx_seq_one_letter_code
_entity_poly.pdbx_strand_id
1 'polypeptide(L)'
;ESYTSKASFLDNDFIPTYRENDQNTTFSGKRIKRGIYRSANKTLINADVNAAANILRKVIPNAWTNGIEGLGVKQLANVLTPLTLIVR
;
A
#
# COMPACT_ATOMS: atom_id res chain seq x y z
N GLU A 1 -0.19 -12.83 -0.30
CA GLU A 1 -1.25 -11.82 -0.58
C GLU A 1 -1.38 -10.86 0.61
N SER A 2 -1.64 -9.57 0.36
CA SER A 2 -1.86 -8.58 1.42
C SER A 2 -3.00 -7.65 1.09
N TYR A 3 -3.56 -7.01 2.10
CA TYR A 3 -4.79 -6.21 1.97
C TYR A 3 -4.56 -4.80 1.40
N THR A 4 -3.60 -4.64 0.47
CA THR A 4 -3.18 -3.34 -0.08
C THR A 4 -4.30 -2.59 -0.81
N SER A 5 -5.28 -3.30 -1.37
CA SER A 5 -6.47 -2.71 -2.01
C SER A 5 -7.59 -2.34 -1.04
N LYS A 6 -7.54 -2.84 0.21
CA LYS A 6 -8.58 -2.65 1.23
C LYS A 6 -8.17 -1.62 2.28
N ALA A 7 -6.94 -1.70 2.77
CA ALA A 7 -6.35 -0.72 3.68
C ALA A 7 -6.39 0.68 3.06
N SER A 8 -6.74 1.67 3.86
CA SER A 8 -6.68 3.07 3.44
C SER A 8 -5.24 3.57 3.49
N PHE A 9 -4.75 4.03 2.34
CA PHE A 9 -3.45 4.70 2.30
C PHE A 9 -3.51 6.01 3.09
N LEU A 10 -4.53 6.83 2.85
CA LEU A 10 -4.67 8.17 3.44
C LEU A 10 -4.87 8.16 4.96
N ASP A 11 -5.47 7.10 5.50
CA ASP A 11 -5.71 6.98 6.94
C ASP A 11 -4.60 6.18 7.66
N ASN A 12 -3.53 5.80 6.94
CA ASN A 12 -2.43 4.98 7.47
C ASN A 12 -2.88 3.66 8.11
N ASP A 13 -3.88 3.00 7.52
CA ASP A 13 -4.33 1.68 7.97
C ASP A 13 -3.17 0.67 7.99
N PHE A 14 -3.17 -0.17 9.01
CA PHE A 14 -2.30 -1.35 9.03
C PHE A 14 -2.57 -2.24 7.81
N ILE A 15 -1.51 -2.72 7.15
CA ILE A 15 -1.61 -3.61 5.98
C ILE A 15 -1.24 -5.03 6.43
N PRO A 16 -2.21 -5.87 6.82
CA PRO A 16 -1.90 -7.26 7.17
C PRO A 16 -1.51 -8.09 5.95
N THR A 17 -0.75 -9.15 6.21
CA THR A 17 -0.57 -10.29 5.32
C THR A 17 -1.63 -11.34 5.62
N TYR A 18 -2.27 -11.83 4.57
CA TYR A 18 -3.33 -12.83 4.65
C TYR A 18 -2.86 -14.08 5.39
N ARG A 19 -3.65 -14.54 6.37
CA ARG A 19 -3.38 -15.68 7.28
C ARG A 19 -2.19 -15.54 8.23
N GLU A 20 -1.48 -14.41 8.23
CA GLU A 20 -0.36 -14.17 9.16
C GLU A 20 -0.79 -13.26 10.31
N ASN A 21 -1.42 -12.13 10.00
CA ASN A 21 -1.77 -11.10 10.97
C ASN A 21 -3.05 -10.34 10.58
N ASP A 22 -3.97 -11.01 9.88
CA ASP A 22 -5.25 -10.45 9.39
C ASP A 22 -6.44 -10.66 10.33
N GLN A 23 -6.22 -11.32 11.47
CA GLN A 23 -7.26 -11.58 12.48
C GLN A 23 -7.85 -10.27 12.99
N ASN A 24 -9.19 -10.13 12.92
CA ASN A 24 -9.96 -8.96 13.36
C ASN A 24 -9.55 -7.61 12.73
N THR A 25 -8.90 -7.63 11.56
CA THR A 25 -8.58 -6.38 10.86
C THR A 25 -9.84 -5.65 10.41
N THR A 26 -9.91 -4.37 10.76
CA THR A 26 -10.90 -3.42 10.24
C THR A 26 -10.17 -2.32 9.49
N PHE A 27 -10.66 -1.96 8.32
CA PHE A 27 -10.12 -0.86 7.52
C PHE A 27 -10.99 0.37 7.66
N SER A 28 -10.36 1.53 7.75
CA SER A 28 -11.03 2.81 7.93
C SER A 28 -11.77 3.26 6.65
N GLY A 29 -11.23 2.87 5.50
CA GLY A 29 -11.76 3.18 4.18
C GLY A 29 -12.35 1.98 3.46
N LYS A 30 -12.91 2.23 2.26
CA LYS A 30 -13.43 1.17 1.40
C LYS A 30 -13.44 1.55 -0.07
N ARG A 31 -13.24 0.55 -0.93
CA ARG A 31 -13.51 0.67 -2.37
C ARG A 31 -15.03 0.75 -2.59
N ILE A 32 -15.49 1.79 -3.27
CA ILE A 32 -16.91 1.99 -3.57
C ILE A 32 -17.28 1.32 -4.88
N LYS A 33 -16.44 1.53 -5.91
CA LYS A 33 -16.57 0.93 -7.24
C LYS A 33 -15.22 0.90 -7.96
N ARG A 34 -15.17 0.35 -9.17
CA ARG A 34 -13.96 0.43 -10.01
C ARG A 34 -13.51 1.89 -10.15
N GLY A 35 -12.22 2.12 -9.95
CA GLY A 35 -11.63 3.46 -10.00
C GLY A 35 -11.93 4.39 -8.82
N ILE A 36 -12.74 4.01 -7.82
CA ILE A 36 -13.05 4.90 -6.67
C ILE A 36 -12.87 4.19 -5.33
N TYR A 37 -12.00 4.73 -4.51
CA TYR A 37 -11.79 4.42 -3.10
C TYR A 37 -12.18 5.61 -2.23
N ARG A 38 -12.75 5.33 -1.05
CA ARG A 38 -13.15 6.34 -0.08
C ARG A 38 -12.45 6.10 1.26
N SER A 39 -11.73 7.09 1.76
CA SER A 39 -11.09 7.09 3.09
C SER A 39 -12.10 7.35 4.22
N ALA A 40 -11.64 7.29 5.47
CA ALA A 40 -12.44 7.53 6.67
C ALA A 40 -13.10 8.92 6.68
N ASN A 41 -12.33 9.95 6.30
CA ASN A 41 -12.81 11.34 6.19
C ASN A 41 -13.63 11.61 4.92
N LYS A 42 -14.04 10.57 4.18
CA LYS A 42 -14.82 10.62 2.94
C LYS A 42 -14.08 11.20 1.73
N THR A 43 -12.77 11.47 1.80
CA THR A 43 -11.97 11.82 0.62
C THR A 43 -12.03 10.68 -0.40
N LEU A 44 -12.17 11.04 -1.68
CA LEU A 44 -12.21 10.10 -2.79
C LEU A 44 -10.90 10.14 -3.53
N ILE A 45 -10.30 8.96 -3.73
CA ILE A 45 -9.10 8.79 -4.55
C ILE A 45 -9.32 7.62 -5.52
N ASN A 46 -8.47 7.54 -6.55
CA ASN A 46 -8.50 6.39 -7.42
C ASN A 46 -8.11 5.12 -6.64
N ALA A 47 -8.86 4.03 -6.82
CA ALA A 47 -8.61 2.77 -6.12
C ALA A 47 -7.24 2.15 -6.44
N ASP A 48 -6.76 2.33 -7.67
CA ASP A 48 -5.45 1.83 -8.11
C ASP A 48 -4.32 2.67 -7.50
N VAL A 49 -4.54 3.98 -7.33
CA VAL A 49 -3.62 4.87 -6.59
C VAL A 49 -3.52 4.45 -5.12
N ASN A 50 -4.65 4.16 -4.47
CA ASN A 50 -4.65 3.64 -3.09
C ASN A 50 -3.83 2.34 -2.98
N ALA A 51 -4.06 1.39 -3.88
CA ALA A 51 -3.36 0.11 -3.87
C ALA A 51 -1.85 0.28 -4.15
N ALA A 52 -1.48 1.08 -5.16
CA ALA A 52 -0.09 1.34 -5.51
C ALA A 52 0.67 2.01 -4.37
N ALA A 53 0.07 3.01 -3.71
CA ALA A 53 0.67 3.68 -2.57
C ALA A 53 0.89 2.73 -1.38
N ASN A 54 -0.07 1.85 -1.10
CA ASN A 54 0.06 0.82 -0.06
C ASN A 54 1.13 -0.23 -0.39
N ILE A 55 1.30 -0.62 -1.66
CA ILE A 55 2.40 -1.49 -2.09
C ILE A 55 3.73 -0.82 -1.81
N LEU A 56 3.87 0.46 -2.22
CA LEU A 56 5.09 1.22 -1.97
C LEU A 56 5.36 1.34 -0.45
N ARG A 57 4.34 1.56 0.38
CA ARG A 57 4.46 1.61 1.85
C ARG A 57 4.93 0.31 2.46
N LYS A 58 4.47 -0.82 1.92
CA LYS A 58 4.88 -2.14 2.41
C LYS A 58 6.31 -2.48 1.99
N VAL A 59 6.68 -2.22 0.74
CA VAL A 59 7.99 -2.60 0.18
C VAL A 59 9.09 -1.63 0.58
N ILE A 60 8.74 -0.35 0.76
CA ILE A 60 9.66 0.72 1.14
C ILE A 60 9.02 1.53 2.29
N PRO A 61 9.09 1.03 3.54
CA PRO A 61 8.48 1.69 4.70
C PRO A 61 8.95 3.14 4.91
N ASN A 62 10.17 3.46 4.45
CA ASN A 62 10.78 4.78 4.60
C ASN A 62 10.59 5.69 3.37
N ALA A 63 9.78 5.31 2.38
CA ALA A 63 9.63 6.11 1.15
C ALA A 63 9.02 7.51 1.37
N TRP A 64 8.55 7.82 2.58
CA TRP A 64 7.96 9.12 2.94
C TRP A 64 8.66 9.83 4.10
N THR A 65 9.71 9.26 4.71
CA THR A 65 10.27 9.82 5.95
C THR A 65 11.17 11.03 5.71
N ASN A 66 11.91 11.06 4.58
CA ASN A 66 12.88 12.14 4.31
C ASN A 66 12.84 12.63 2.84
N GLY A 67 11.72 12.46 2.13
CA GLY A 67 11.66 12.73 0.69
C GLY A 67 12.62 11.83 -0.12
N ILE A 68 13.07 12.30 -1.30
CA ILE A 68 13.98 11.54 -2.17
C ILE A 68 15.30 11.23 -1.45
N GLU A 69 15.77 12.11 -0.58
CA GLU A 69 17.01 11.97 0.18
C GLU A 69 16.97 10.81 1.18
N GLY A 70 15.77 10.38 1.58
CA GLY A 70 15.56 9.20 2.44
C GLY A 70 15.67 7.86 1.73
N LEU A 71 15.68 7.85 0.39
CA LEU A 71 15.82 6.64 -0.41
C LEU A 71 17.28 6.16 -0.38
N GLY A 72 17.63 5.35 0.61
CA GLY A 72 18.95 4.73 0.71
C GLY A 72 19.22 3.79 -0.49
N VAL A 73 20.50 3.57 -0.81
CA VAL A 73 20.94 2.77 -1.97
C VAL A 73 20.26 1.39 -2.07
N LYS A 74 19.96 0.74 -0.94
CA LYS A 74 19.24 -0.54 -0.90
C LYS A 74 17.79 -0.46 -1.39
N GLN A 75 17.12 0.67 -1.15
CA GLN A 75 15.74 0.89 -1.59
C GLN A 75 15.72 1.22 -3.09
N LEU A 76 16.74 1.92 -3.60
CA LEU A 76 16.95 2.12 -5.04
C LEU A 76 17.19 0.80 -5.77
N ALA A 77 17.96 -0.12 -5.20
CA ALA A 77 18.17 -1.45 -5.80
C ALA A 77 16.85 -2.21 -6.00
N ASN A 78 15.92 -2.16 -5.03
CA ASN A 78 14.59 -2.79 -5.16
C ASN A 78 13.69 -2.13 -6.23
N VAL A 79 13.90 -0.84 -6.53
CA VAL A 79 13.20 -0.13 -7.62
C VAL A 79 13.78 -0.50 -8.98
N LEU A 80 15.10 -0.68 -9.06
CA LEU A 80 15.83 -0.99 -10.29
C LEU A 80 15.75 -2.46 -10.70
N THR A 81 15.60 -3.38 -9.73
CA THR A 81 15.37 -4.80 -9.99
C THR A 81 13.93 -5.16 -9.61
N PRO A 82 12.92 -4.96 -10.49
CA PRO A 82 11.59 -5.46 -10.21
C PRO A 82 11.70 -6.98 -10.02
N LEU A 83 11.21 -7.51 -8.89
CA LEU A 83 11.08 -8.95 -8.70
C LEU A 83 10.13 -9.45 -9.80
N THR A 84 10.68 -10.08 -10.82
CA THR A 84 9.91 -10.75 -11.86
C THR A 84 9.05 -11.81 -11.19
N LEU A 85 7.75 -11.54 -11.05
CA LEU A 85 6.79 -12.50 -10.53
C LEU A 85 6.62 -13.58 -11.61
N ILE A 86 7.44 -14.63 -11.55
CA ILE A 86 7.22 -15.84 -12.34
C ILE A 86 6.03 -16.55 -11.72
N VAL A 87 4.85 -16.30 -12.28
CA VAL A 87 3.67 -17.12 -12.05
C VAL A 87 3.94 -18.46 -12.75
N ARG A 88 4.18 -19.51 -11.97
CA ARG A 88 4.09 -20.90 -12.44
C ARG A 88 2.67 -21.39 -12.29
#